data_AF-D8IB83-F1
#
_entry.id   AF-D8IB83-F1
#
_cell.length_a   1.000
_cell.length_b   1.000
_cell.length_c   1.000
_cell.angle_alpha   90.00
_cell.angle_beta   90.00
_cell.angle_gamma   90.00
#
_symmetry.space_group_name_H-M   'P 1'
#
loop_
_entity.id
_entity.type
_entity.pdbx_description
1 polymer ?
#
loop_
_entity_poly.entity_id
_entity_poly.type
_entity_poly.pdbx_seq_one_letter_code
_entity_poly.pdbx_strand_id
1 'polypeptide(L)'
;MQIGILPKFHYSNFAIGLGIGVKVPLYLTHSAEFFNDNTSTKTFSYYDVGKIDDVMKNMVMTYIKLTFDYSFNIQDNVALLVGAYIGTDFGIDLRGAEKVLVESRNLASLDIGAQIGMKFGTTIGN
;
A
#
# COMPACT_ATOMS: atom_id res chain seq x y z
N MET A 1 1.17 7.31 -4.53
CA MET A 1 1.31 8.03 -3.24
C MET A 1 0.25 7.56 -2.27
N GLN A 2 0.51 7.62 -0.96
CA GLN A 2 -0.42 7.20 0.09
C GLN A 2 -0.59 8.36 1.09
N ILE A 3 -1.83 8.73 1.39
CA ILE A 3 -2.19 9.80 2.31
C ILE A 3 -3.19 9.23 3.31
N GLY A 4 -2.91 9.39 4.60
CA GLY A 4 -3.78 8.86 5.64
C GLY A 4 -3.26 9.13 7.04
N ILE A 5 -3.95 8.56 8.01
CA ILE A 5 -3.56 8.59 9.41
C ILE A 5 -3.12 7.20 9.84
N LEU A 6 -2.16 7.13 10.75
CA LEU A 6 -1.69 5.88 11.38
C LEU A 6 -1.56 6.13 12.89
N PRO A 7 -2.68 6.18 13.63
CA PRO A 7 -2.63 6.16 15.08
C PRO A 7 -1.91 4.89 15.55
N LYS A 8 -0.99 5.06 16.51
CA LYS A 8 -0.25 3.97 17.14
C LYS A 8 -0.49 4.02 18.65
N PHE A 9 -0.85 2.87 19.20
CA PHE A 9 -0.96 2.67 20.65
C PHE A 9 0.32 2.01 21.13
N HIS A 10 1.00 2.68 22.06
CA HIS A 10 2.25 2.20 22.65
C HIS A 10 1.95 1.52 23.99
N TYR A 11 2.47 0.31 24.17
CA TYR A 11 2.45 -0.42 25.42
C TYR A 11 3.86 -0.93 25.73
N SER A 12 4.53 -0.30 26.69
CA SER A 12 5.95 -0.55 26.99
C SER A 12 6.80 -0.41 25.71
N ASN A 13 7.55 -1.44 25.35
CA ASN A 13 8.37 -1.49 24.14
C ASN A 13 7.58 -1.85 22.88
N PHE A 14 6.31 -2.27 23.00
CA PHE A 14 5.49 -2.65 21.85
C PHE A 14 4.63 -1.47 21.38
N ALA A 15 4.33 -1.43 20.09
CA ALA A 15 3.34 -0.54 19.53
C ALA A 15 2.48 -1.25 18.49
N ILE A 16 1.17 -1.03 18.55
CA ILE A 16 0.20 -1.54 17.60
C ILE A 16 -0.44 -0.33 16.92
N GLY A 17 -0.41 -0.31 15.59
CA GLY A 17 -0.97 0.77 14.80
C GLY A 17 -2.05 0.27 13.86
N LEU A 18 -3.09 1.09 13.69
CA LEU A 18 -4.11 0.88 12.68
C LEU A 18 -4.19 2.14 11.83
N GLY A 19 -3.72 2.03 10.60
CA GLY A 19 -3.72 3.09 9.61
C GLY A 19 -4.85 2.93 8.62
N ILE A 20 -5.47 4.05 8.29
CA ILE A 20 -6.50 4.16 7.27
C ILE A 20 -6.20 5.37 6.40
N GLY A 21 -6.53 5.28 5.13
CA GLY A 21 -6.38 6.41 4.23
C GLY A 21 -6.64 6.05 2.78
N VAL A 22 -6.07 6.86 1.89
CA VAL A 22 -6.22 6.71 0.46
C VAL A 22 -4.86 6.58 -0.24
N LYS A 23 -4.80 5.74 -1.26
CA LYS A 23 -3.67 5.52 -2.14
C LYS A 23 -4.07 6.00 -3.54
N VAL A 24 -3.26 6.89 -4.10
CA VAL A 24 -3.44 7.47 -5.44
C VAL A 24 -2.31 6.98 -6.33
N PRO A 25 -2.58 6.25 -7.42
CA PRO A 25 -1.55 5.84 -8.36
C PRO A 25 -1.12 7.07 -9.18
N LEU A 26 0.19 7.34 -9.21
CA LEU A 26 0.75 8.42 -10.03
C LEU A 26 1.14 7.95 -11.44
N TYR A 27 1.36 6.65 -11.59
CA TYR A 27 1.76 6.03 -12.84
C TYR A 27 1.09 4.67 -12.91
N LEU A 28 0.54 4.33 -14.07
CA LEU A 28 -0.05 3.03 -14.32
C LEU A 28 0.70 2.38 -15.49
N THR A 29 1.35 1.26 -15.21
CA THR A 29 1.98 0.42 -16.22
C THR A 29 1.08 -0.78 -16.46
N HIS A 30 0.50 -0.87 -17.64
CA HIS A 30 -0.27 -2.02 -18.07
C HIS A 30 0.57 -2.87 -19.01
N SER A 31 0.77 -4.14 -18.66
CA SER A 31 1.43 -5.13 -19.52
C SER A 31 0.39 -6.10 -20.03
N ALA A 32 0.20 -6.15 -21.34
CA ALA A 32 -0.59 -7.19 -22.00
C ALA A 32 0.36 -8.17 -22.69
N GLU A 33 0.22 -9.45 -22.38
CA GLU A 33 0.96 -10.51 -23.04
C GLU A 33 0.00 -11.29 -23.94
N PHE A 34 0.28 -11.27 -25.24
CA PHE A 34 -0.49 -12.03 -26.23
C PHE A 34 0.35 -13.23 -26.68
N PHE A 35 -0.21 -14.43 -26.53
CA PHE A 35 0.40 -15.66 -27.01
C PHE A 35 -0.19 -16.02 -28.37
N ASN A 36 0.65 -16.10 -29.40
CA ASN A 36 0.29 -16.66 -30.70
C ASN A 36 1.38 -17.64 -31.17
N ASP A 37 1.01 -18.91 -31.32
CA ASP A 37 1.77 -20.03 -31.93
C ASP A 37 3.31 -19.97 -31.82
N ASN A 38 3.85 -20.00 -30.58
CA ASN A 38 5.27 -19.99 -30.20
C ASN A 38 5.99 -18.63 -30.10
N THR A 39 5.29 -17.50 -30.29
CA THR A 39 5.86 -16.16 -30.04
C THR A 39 5.04 -15.42 -29.00
N SER A 40 5.68 -15.07 -27.87
CA SER A 40 5.12 -14.15 -26.88
C SER A 40 5.47 -12.72 -27.27
N THR A 41 4.45 -11.89 -27.53
CA THR A 41 4.63 -10.45 -27.70
C THR A 41 4.14 -9.75 -26.44
N LYS A 42 5.07 -9.11 -25.72
CA LYS A 42 4.77 -8.29 -24.55
C LYS A 42 4.60 -6.85 -24.96
N THR A 43 3.40 -6.31 -24.81
CA THR A 43 3.13 -4.88 -25.03
C THR A 43 3.04 -4.17 -23.68
N PHE A 44 3.98 -3.26 -23.44
CA PHE A 44 3.98 -2.37 -22.28
C PHE A 44 3.31 -1.05 -22.67
N SER A 45 2.19 -0.73 -22.03
CA SER A 45 1.53 0.57 -22.15
C SER A 45 1.74 1.36 -20.85
N TYR A 46 2.25 2.58 -21.00
CA TYR A 46 2.52 3.50 -19.89
C TYR A 46 1.49 4.62 -19.91
N TYR A 47 0.74 4.79 -18.82
CA TYR A 47 -0.24 5.84 -18.65
C TYR A 47 0.21 6.78 -17.53
N ASP A 48 0.42 8.06 -17.88
CA ASP A 48 0.64 9.15 -16.92
C ASP A 48 -0.67 9.55 -16.22
N VAL A 49 -0.56 10.27 -15.09
CA VAL A 49 -1.70 10.76 -14.27
C VAL A 49 -2.82 11.38 -15.13
N GLY A 50 -2.48 12.16 -16.16
CA GLY A 50 -3.46 12.82 -17.03
C GLY A 50 -4.20 11.90 -18.01
N LYS A 51 -3.80 10.63 -18.13
CA LYS A 51 -4.42 9.59 -18.97
C LYS A 51 -4.86 8.36 -18.16
N ILE A 52 -4.62 8.34 -16.84
CA ILE A 52 -5.11 7.27 -15.95
C ILE A 52 -6.64 7.26 -15.90
N ASP A 53 -7.28 8.42 -16.06
CA ASP A 53 -8.75 8.52 -16.16
C ASP A 53 -9.33 7.71 -17.32
N ASP A 54 -8.57 7.36 -18.37
CA ASP A 54 -9.07 6.51 -19.46
C ASP A 54 -9.14 5.02 -19.08
N VAL A 55 -8.38 4.60 -18.05
CA VAL A 55 -8.19 3.18 -17.68
C VAL A 55 -8.71 2.87 -16.28
N MET A 56 -8.66 3.82 -15.35
CA MET A 56 -9.22 3.71 -13.99
C MET A 56 -10.41 4.64 -13.82
N LYS A 57 -11.48 4.13 -13.23
CA LYS A 57 -12.72 4.90 -12.96
C LYS A 57 -12.58 5.69 -11.68
N ASN A 58 -11.90 5.09 -10.70
CA ASN A 58 -11.50 5.76 -9.47
C ASN A 58 -9.98 5.75 -9.36
N MET A 59 -9.37 6.94 -9.42
CA MET A 59 -7.95 7.15 -9.14
C MET A 59 -7.65 7.08 -7.63
N VAL A 60 -8.66 6.92 -6.78
CA VAL A 60 -8.54 6.90 -5.32
C VAL A 60 -8.88 5.51 -4.80
N MET A 61 -7.87 4.82 -4.26
CA MET A 61 -8.02 3.52 -3.61
C MET A 61 -8.00 3.74 -2.10
N THR A 62 -8.87 3.08 -1.35
CA THR A 62 -8.83 3.15 0.11
C THR A 62 -7.90 2.07 0.63
N TYR A 63 -7.08 2.35 1.65
CA TYR A 63 -6.24 1.34 2.28
C TYR A 63 -6.52 1.23 3.77
N ILE A 64 -6.34 0.02 4.29
CA ILE A 64 -6.24 -0.27 5.71
C ILE A 64 -4.87 -0.91 5.93
N LYS A 65 -4.11 -0.44 6.91
CA LYS A 65 -2.78 -0.95 7.26
C LYS A 65 -2.73 -1.20 8.75
N LEU A 66 -2.39 -2.40 9.16
CA LEU A 66 -2.15 -2.76 10.55
C LEU A 66 -0.65 -2.96 10.75
N THR A 67 -0.10 -2.38 11.81
CA THR A 67 1.35 -2.41 12.10
C THR A 67 1.60 -2.94 13.51
N PHE A 68 2.62 -3.79 13.65
CA PHE A 68 3.14 -4.27 14.92
C PHE A 68 4.61 -3.89 15.01
N ASP A 69 4.96 -3.08 15.98
CA ASP A 69 6.31 -2.56 16.17
C ASP A 69 6.85 -2.94 17.56
N TYR A 70 8.14 -3.22 17.64
CA TYR A 70 8.88 -3.40 18.88
C TYR A 70 10.07 -2.43 18.93
N SER A 71 10.20 -1.71 20.04
CA SER A 71 11.22 -0.70 20.28
C SER A 71 12.33 -1.28 21.16
N PHE A 72 13.55 -1.34 20.63
CA PHE A 72 14.77 -1.59 21.38
C PHE A 72 15.38 -0.25 21.81
N ASN A 73 15.38 0.05 23.11
CA ASN A 73 16.05 1.24 23.62
C ASN A 73 17.57 1.02 23.55
N ILE A 74 18.25 1.78 22.71
CA ILE A 74 19.72 1.70 22.54
C ILE A 74 20.39 2.70 23.49
N GLN A 75 19.77 3.87 23.65
CA GLN A 75 20.25 4.97 24.49
C GLN A 75 19.04 5.68 25.12
N ASP A 76 19.27 6.47 26.17
CA ASP A 76 18.19 7.15 26.92
C ASP A 76 17.26 8.00 26.03
N ASN A 77 17.75 8.44 24.87
CA ASN A 77 17.01 9.28 23.93
C ASN A 77 16.81 8.64 22.53
N VAL A 78 17.23 7.39 22.34
CA VAL A 78 17.21 6.72 21.03
C VAL A 78 16.71 5.29 21.18
N ALA A 79 15.64 4.96 20.46
CA ALA A 79 15.17 3.58 20.32
C ALA A 79 15.10 3.16 18.86
N LEU A 80 15.50 1.92 18.58
CA LEU A 80 15.35 1.29 17.28
C LEU A 80 14.03 0.54 17.24
N LEU A 81 13.21 0.81 16.24
CA LEU A 81 11.93 0.15 15.99
C LEU A 81 12.14 -0.96 14.96
N VAL A 82 11.75 -2.18 15.30
CA VAL A 82 11.60 -3.28 14.35
C VAL A 82 10.14 -3.71 14.37
N GLY A 83 9.51 -3.77 13.21
CA GLY A 83 8.11 -4.14 13.12
C GLY A 83 7.74 -4.84 11.83
N ALA A 84 6.50 -5.26 11.77
CA ALA A 84 5.85 -5.80 10.59
C ALA A 84 4.53 -5.10 10.36
N TYR A 85 4.07 -5.07 9.12
CA TYR A 85 2.77 -4.57 8.76
C TYR A 85 2.05 -5.50 7.81
N ILE A 86 0.73 -5.49 7.92
CA ILE A 86 -0.20 -6.14 7.00
C ILE A 86 -1.18 -5.05 6.56
N GLY A 87 -1.34 -4.86 5.26
CA GLY A 87 -2.25 -3.89 4.69
C GLY A 87 -3.06 -4.50 3.57
N THR A 88 -4.17 -3.85 3.26
CA THR A 88 -5.01 -4.23 2.14
C THR A 88 -5.58 -2.96 1.52
N ASP A 89 -5.62 -2.92 0.19
CA ASP A 89 -6.25 -1.84 -0.55
C ASP A 89 -7.59 -2.30 -1.13
N PHE A 90 -8.59 -1.42 -1.08
CA PHE A 90 -9.96 -1.62 -1.57
C PHE A 90 -10.37 -0.48 -2.51
N GLY A 91 -11.34 -0.75 -3.39
CA GLY A 91 -11.95 0.27 -4.25
C GLY A 91 -11.20 0.52 -5.56
N ILE A 92 -10.49 -0.48 -6.08
CA ILE A 92 -9.90 -0.44 -7.41
C ILE A 92 -11.03 -0.64 -8.44
N ASP A 93 -11.46 0.42 -9.10
CA ASP A 93 -12.46 0.38 -10.18
C ASP A 93 -11.80 0.76 -11.52
N LEU A 94 -11.82 -0.16 -12.49
CA LEU A 94 -11.17 -0.02 -13.80
C LEU A 94 -12.22 0.31 -14.88
N ARG A 95 -12.00 1.37 -15.67
CA ARG A 95 -12.87 1.69 -16.82
C ARG A 95 -12.60 0.70 -17.96
N GLY A 96 -13.66 0.21 -18.59
CA GLY A 96 -13.56 -0.74 -19.71
C GLY A 96 -13.71 -2.22 -19.34
N ALA A 97 -13.66 -2.57 -18.05
CA ALA A 97 -14.05 -3.90 -17.57
C ALA A 97 -15.57 -4.16 -17.70
N GLU A 98 -16.37 -3.12 -17.91
CA GLU A 98 -17.83 -3.19 -18.03
C GLU A 98 -18.32 -3.72 -19.40
N LYS A 99 -17.47 -3.68 -20.44
CA LYS A 99 -17.81 -4.19 -21.80
C LYS A 99 -17.65 -5.70 -21.95
N VAL A 100 -16.97 -6.35 -21.02
CA VAL A 100 -16.87 -7.80 -20.91
C VAL A 100 -17.64 -8.14 -19.65
N LEU A 101 -18.73 -8.91 -19.74
CA LEU A 101 -19.60 -9.36 -18.64
C LEU A 101 -18.84 -9.95 -17.44
N VAL A 102 -18.18 -9.11 -16.66
CA VAL A 102 -17.46 -9.43 -15.44
C VAL A 102 -17.80 -8.35 -14.46
N GLU A 103 -18.97 -8.54 -13.87
CA GLU A 103 -19.52 -7.83 -12.73
C GLU A 103 -18.39 -7.52 -11.73
N SER A 104 -18.07 -6.24 -11.57
CA SER A 104 -17.28 -5.66 -10.48
C SER A 104 -16.12 -6.54 -9.97
N ARG A 105 -14.98 -6.55 -10.68
CA ARG A 105 -13.72 -7.03 -10.06
C ARG A 105 -13.29 -6.03 -8.99
N ASN A 106 -13.85 -6.16 -7.79
CA ASN A 106 -13.26 -5.59 -6.57
C ASN A 106 -11.90 -6.27 -6.37
N LEU A 107 -10.87 -5.70 -6.98
CA LEU A 107 -9.50 -6.14 -6.78
C LEU A 107 -9.08 -5.65 -5.40
N ALA A 108 -8.84 -6.59 -4.50
CA ALA A 108 -8.21 -6.34 -3.21
C ALA A 108 -6.74 -6.72 -3.31
N SER A 109 -5.85 -5.81 -2.94
CA SER A 109 -4.44 -6.13 -2.74
C SER A 109 -4.22 -6.54 -1.28
N LEU A 110 -3.25 -7.42 -1.04
CA LEU A 110 -2.75 -7.73 0.29
C LEU A 110 -1.25 -7.41 0.30
N ASP A 111 -0.87 -6.46 1.15
CA ASP A 111 0.49 -5.99 1.33
C ASP A 111 1.02 -6.52 2.68
N ILE A 112 2.11 -7.28 2.68
CA ILE A 112 2.78 -7.74 3.91
C ILE A 112 4.24 -7.29 3.84
N GLY A 113 4.76 -6.70 4.91
CA GLY A 113 6.15 -6.26 4.94
C GLY A 113 6.71 -6.10 6.34
N ALA A 114 8.03 -5.98 6.41
CA ALA A 114 8.76 -5.59 7.61
C ALA A 114 9.12 -4.10 7.54
N GLN A 115 9.27 -3.46 8.69
CA GLN A 115 9.70 -2.07 8.81
C GLN A 115 10.77 -1.94 9.89
N ILE A 116 11.77 -1.11 9.62
CA ILE A 116 12.81 -0.73 10.57
C ILE A 116 12.77 0.80 10.67
N GLY A 117 12.82 1.33 11.89
CA GLY A 117 12.76 2.76 12.14
C GLY A 117 13.60 3.16 13.33
N MET A 118 13.77 4.47 13.51
CA MET A 118 14.41 5.04 14.68
C MET A 118 13.44 6.02 15.35
N LYS A 119 13.34 5.93 16.67
CA LYS A 119 12.60 6.84 17.53
C LYS A 119 13.61 7.69 18.28
N PHE A 120 13.43 9.00 18.19
CA PHE A 120 14.20 9.98 18.96
C PHE A 120 13.29 10.65 19.98
N GLY A 121 13.74 10.75 21.22
CA GLY A 121 13.00 11.37 22.32
C GLY A 121 13.30 10.70 23.65
N THR A 122 13.10 11.44 24.75
CA THR A 122 13.27 10.91 26.11
C THR A 122 12.51 9.60 26.24
N THR A 123 13.24 8.53 26.52
CA THR A 123 12.66 7.30 27.05
C THR A 123 12.02 7.71 28.37
N ILE A 124 10.68 7.73 28.43
CA ILE A 124 9.98 7.89 29.71
C ILE A 124 10.25 6.59 30.47
N GLY A 125 11.40 6.55 31.12
CA GLY A 125 11.75 5.60 32.14
C GLY A 125 11.11 6.05 33.44
N ASN A 126 10.12 5.28 33.89
CA ASN A 126 10.14 4.66 35.21
C ASN A 126 9.40 3.33 35.10
#